data_AF-A0A536REQ9-F1
#
_entry.id   AF-A0A536REQ9-F1
#
_cell.length_a   1.000
_cell.length_b   1.000
_cell.length_c   1.000
_cell.angle_alpha   90.00
_cell.angle_beta   90.00
_cell.angle_gamma   90.00
#
_symmetry.space_group_name_H-M   'P 1'
#
loop_
_entity.id
_entity.type
_entity.pdbx_description
1 polymer ?
#
loop_
_entity_poly.entity_id
_entity_poly.type
_entity_poly.pdbx_seq_one_letter_code
_entity_poly.pdbx_strand_id
1 'polypeptide(L)'
;MKKLLYAGVVAPLLFIAVFLIEGATRPGYNPWRMYVSQLGTGPGGWVQVINFLVCGTLVLAFAIGVRMAIAGTRGSIGAPLLLGLFGVTMWVAGIFTTDPGLGYPVGAPEVHTTHGLIHGFAGLAVFTFLPAACFVTAWHFAHEKGSWRWAIYSVVVGILLIVLFFGGFAVGQFPNAPTGLYQRIAIISGWT
;
A
#
# COMPACT_ATOMS: atom_id res chain seq x y z
N MET A 1 3.38 -13.92 19.91
CA MET A 1 3.56 -14.43 18.54
C MET A 1 2.27 -14.36 17.73
N LYS A 2 1.23 -15.17 18.02
CA LYS A 2 -0.04 -15.16 17.24
C LYS A 2 -0.69 -13.77 17.12
N LYS A 3 -0.70 -12.99 18.20
CA LYS A 3 -1.24 -11.61 18.23
C LYS A 3 -0.58 -10.67 17.20
N LEU A 4 0.72 -10.81 16.96
CA LEU A 4 1.45 -9.98 15.98
C LEU A 4 1.11 -10.40 14.55
N LEU A 5 0.93 -11.70 14.30
CA LEU A 5 0.51 -12.19 12.99
C LEU A 5 -0.91 -11.72 12.62
N TYR A 6 -1.83 -11.62 13.59
CA TYR A 6 -3.16 -11.06 13.36
C TYR A 6 -3.15 -9.61 12.88
N ALA A 7 -2.10 -8.84 13.17
CA ALA A 7 -1.95 -7.49 12.64
C ALA A 7 -1.89 -7.49 11.11
N GLY A 8 -1.37 -8.56 10.49
CA GLY A 8 -1.36 -8.76 9.04
C GLY A 8 -2.74 -9.06 8.43
N VAL A 9 -3.76 -9.34 9.26
CA VAL A 9 -5.16 -9.46 8.82
C VAL A 9 -5.92 -8.17 9.10
N VAL A 10 -5.70 -7.57 10.29
CA VAL A 10 -6.40 -6.36 10.70
C VAL A 10 -5.99 -5.15 9.86
N ALA A 11 -4.70 -4.98 9.55
CA ALA A 11 -4.21 -3.84 8.78
C ALA A 11 -4.84 -3.75 7.37
N PRO A 12 -4.86 -4.82 6.56
CA PRO A 12 -5.62 -4.84 5.30
C PRO A 12 -7.06 -4.39 5.41
N LEU A 13 -7.81 -5.04 6.30
CA LEU A 13 -9.24 -4.84 6.41
C LEU A 13 -9.54 -3.41 6.83
N LEU A 14 -8.78 -2.89 7.79
CA LEU A 14 -8.91 -1.51 8.24
C LEU A 14 -8.55 -0.53 7.12
N PHE A 15 -7.40 -0.69 6.47
CA PHE A 15 -6.94 0.22 5.43
C PHE A 15 -7.95 0.31 4.29
N ILE A 16 -8.40 -0.85 3.81
CA ILE A 16 -9.37 -0.99 2.72
C ILE A 16 -10.73 -0.41 3.12
N ALA A 17 -11.26 -0.77 4.29
CA ALA A 17 -12.55 -0.26 4.73
C ALA A 17 -12.54 1.27 4.84
N VAL A 18 -11.50 1.85 5.44
CA VAL A 18 -11.41 3.30 5.61
C VAL A 18 -11.35 4.02 4.26
N PHE A 19 -10.45 3.62 3.34
CA PHE A 19 -10.37 4.35 2.07
C PHE A 19 -11.61 4.14 1.20
N LEU A 20 -12.31 3.01 1.31
CA LEU A 20 -13.57 2.77 0.60
C LEU A 20 -14.69 3.66 1.14
N ILE A 21 -14.80 3.77 2.47
CA ILE A 21 -15.77 4.66 3.12
C ILE A 21 -15.46 6.12 2.76
N GLU A 22 -14.21 6.56 2.90
CA GLU A 22 -13.83 7.92 2.51
C GLU A 22 -14.05 8.15 1.02
N GLY A 23 -13.64 7.21 0.17
CA GLY A 23 -13.83 7.32 -1.28
C GLY A 23 -15.29 7.38 -1.71
N ALA A 24 -16.21 6.76 -0.96
CA ALA A 24 -17.65 6.81 -1.21
C ALA A 24 -18.34 8.06 -0.64
N THR A 25 -17.74 8.72 0.35
CA THR A 25 -18.40 9.79 1.11
C THR A 25 -17.78 11.18 0.88
N ARG A 26 -16.54 11.27 0.38
CA ARG A 26 -15.84 12.53 0.15
C ARG A 26 -16.38 13.26 -1.09
N PRO A 27 -16.91 14.48 -0.95
CA PRO A 27 -17.41 15.26 -2.09
C PRO A 27 -16.31 15.53 -3.12
N GLY A 28 -16.66 15.36 -4.40
CA GLY A 28 -15.73 15.60 -5.52
C GLY A 28 -14.65 14.53 -5.69
N TYR A 29 -14.58 13.52 -4.82
CA TYR A 29 -13.67 12.40 -5.00
C TYR A 29 -14.20 11.43 -6.05
N ASN A 30 -13.36 11.08 -7.02
CA ASN A 30 -13.69 10.10 -8.06
C ASN A 30 -12.75 8.91 -7.96
N PRO A 31 -13.21 7.73 -7.48
CA PRO A 31 -12.35 6.58 -7.26
C PRO A 31 -11.77 5.98 -8.55
N TRP A 32 -12.34 6.30 -9.71
CA TRP A 32 -11.81 5.92 -11.03
C TRP A 32 -10.46 6.58 -11.31
N ARG A 33 -10.38 7.90 -11.09
CA ARG A 33 -9.23 8.72 -11.46
C ARG A 33 -8.33 9.03 -10.28
N MET A 34 -8.88 9.29 -9.11
CA MET A 34 -8.11 9.82 -7.99
C MET A 34 -7.50 8.70 -7.15
N TYR A 35 -6.23 8.87 -6.79
CA TYR A 35 -5.50 7.96 -5.92
C TYR A 35 -6.08 7.92 -4.52
N VAL A 36 -5.93 6.80 -3.81
CA VAL A 36 -6.28 6.66 -2.38
C VAL A 36 -5.58 7.72 -1.54
N SER A 37 -4.31 8.05 -1.83
CA SER A 37 -3.57 9.08 -1.12
C SER A 37 -4.18 10.48 -1.23
N GLN A 38 -4.92 10.77 -2.31
CA GLN A 38 -5.59 12.05 -2.46
C GLN A 38 -6.67 12.27 -1.38
N LEU A 39 -7.22 11.20 -0.78
CA LEU A 39 -8.11 11.32 0.38
C LEU A 39 -7.42 11.95 1.60
N GLY A 40 -6.09 11.97 1.64
CA GLY A 40 -5.31 12.69 2.65
C GLY A 40 -5.40 14.21 2.55
N THR A 41 -5.97 14.75 1.47
CA THR A 41 -6.10 16.19 1.23
C THR A 41 -7.51 16.70 1.52
N GLY A 42 -7.62 18.01 1.75
CA GLY A 42 -8.91 18.69 1.95
C GLY A 42 -9.57 18.41 3.30
N PRO A 43 -10.81 18.86 3.49
CA PRO A 43 -11.54 18.69 4.75
C PRO A 43 -11.63 17.22 5.13
N GLY A 44 -11.14 16.88 6.32
CA GLY A 44 -11.15 15.53 6.88
C GLY A 44 -10.05 14.58 6.38
N GLY A 45 -9.11 15.03 5.54
CA GLY A 45 -8.03 14.18 5.05
C GLY A 45 -7.09 13.63 6.13
N TRP A 46 -7.15 14.19 7.35
CA TRP A 46 -6.51 13.61 8.53
C TRP A 46 -6.94 12.17 8.81
N VAL A 47 -8.15 11.74 8.39
CA VAL A 47 -8.61 10.36 8.55
C VAL A 47 -7.72 9.40 7.77
N GLN A 48 -7.45 9.70 6.50
CA GLN A 48 -6.54 8.90 5.68
C GLN A 48 -5.09 8.97 6.20
N VAL A 49 -4.66 10.11 6.76
CA VAL A 49 -3.36 10.22 7.44
C VAL A 49 -3.27 9.25 8.61
N ILE A 50 -4.26 9.26 9.52
CA ILE A 50 -4.31 8.30 10.65
C ILE A 50 -4.37 6.86 10.14
N ASN A 51 -5.12 6.60 9.08
CA ASN A 51 -5.19 5.29 8.45
C ASN A 51 -3.81 4.79 8.00
N PHE A 52 -3.01 5.64 7.35
CA PHE A 52 -1.62 5.33 7.00
C PHE A 52 -0.77 5.02 8.23
N LEU A 53 -0.86 5.85 9.28
CA LEU A 53 -0.06 5.67 10.50
C LEU A 53 -0.41 4.38 11.25
N VAL A 54 -1.71 4.12 11.45
CA VAL A 54 -2.22 2.95 12.17
C VAL A 54 -1.90 1.67 11.40
N CYS A 55 -2.20 1.63 10.09
CA CYS A 55 -1.94 0.45 9.28
C CYS A 55 -0.43 0.21 9.10
N GLY A 56 0.38 1.26 8.98
CA GLY A 56 1.84 1.16 9.01
C GLY A 56 2.35 0.52 10.30
N THR A 57 1.83 0.93 11.46
CA THR A 57 2.18 0.33 12.77
C THR A 57 1.78 -1.14 12.85
N LEU A 58 0.59 -1.49 12.36
CA LEU A 58 0.13 -2.88 12.34
C LEU A 58 0.99 -3.74 11.39
N VAL A 59 1.41 -3.20 10.25
CA VAL A 59 2.34 -3.87 9.32
C VAL A 59 3.72 -4.07 9.98
N LEU A 60 4.23 -3.10 10.74
CA LEU A 60 5.47 -3.27 11.51
C LEU A 60 5.34 -4.40 12.55
N ALA A 61 4.22 -4.44 13.28
CA ALA A 61 3.93 -5.53 14.21
C ALA A 61 3.84 -6.88 13.49
N PHE A 62 3.20 -6.92 12.32
CA PHE A 62 3.14 -8.11 11.47
C PHE A 62 4.52 -8.56 11.02
N ALA A 63 5.37 -7.64 10.56
CA ALA A 63 6.75 -7.94 10.14
C ALA A 63 7.56 -8.60 11.26
N ILE A 64 7.45 -8.11 12.49
CA ILE A 64 8.05 -8.76 13.68
C ILE A 64 7.45 -10.15 13.88
N GLY A 65 6.12 -10.29 13.77
CA GLY A 65 5.44 -11.59 13.82
C GLY A 65 5.97 -12.59 12.79
N VAL A 66 6.14 -12.17 11.53
CA VAL A 66 6.70 -12.99 10.45
C VAL A 66 8.14 -13.38 10.78
N ARG A 67 8.99 -12.43 11.21
CA ARG A 67 10.37 -12.72 11.62
C ARG A 67 10.45 -13.84 12.65
N MET A 68 9.57 -13.82 13.64
CA MET A 68 9.51 -14.85 14.67
C MET A 68 8.97 -16.18 14.13
N ALA A 69 7.98 -16.15 13.23
CA ALA A 69 7.29 -17.33 12.74
C ALA A 69 8.14 -18.17 11.77
N ILE A 70 8.92 -17.52 10.90
CA ILE A 70 9.76 -18.18 9.90
C ILE A 70 11.25 -18.17 10.29
N ALA A 71 11.56 -18.00 11.58
CA ALA A 71 12.95 -17.97 12.05
C ALA A 71 13.71 -19.25 11.64
N GLY A 72 14.93 -19.09 11.12
CA GLY A 72 15.77 -20.22 10.69
C GLY A 72 15.45 -20.78 9.30
N THR A 73 14.41 -20.29 8.62
CA THR A 73 14.10 -20.69 7.24
C THR A 73 14.66 -19.69 6.22
N ARG A 74 14.58 -20.05 4.93
CA ARG A 74 14.73 -19.10 3.83
C ARG A 74 13.72 -17.96 3.97
N GLY A 75 14.11 -16.75 3.58
CA GLY A 75 13.26 -15.55 3.64
C GLY A 75 13.11 -14.94 5.04
N SER A 76 13.63 -15.59 6.10
CA SER A 76 13.50 -15.16 7.50
C SER A 76 14.09 -13.79 7.82
N ILE A 77 14.95 -13.26 6.94
CA ILE A 77 15.47 -11.89 7.02
C ILE A 77 14.78 -10.98 6.02
N GLY A 78 14.78 -11.35 4.74
CA GLY A 78 14.32 -10.49 3.66
C GLY A 78 12.84 -10.14 3.74
N ALA A 79 11.95 -11.12 3.97
CA ALA A 79 10.51 -10.87 3.98
C ALA A 79 10.10 -9.93 5.13
N PRO A 80 10.51 -10.19 6.39
CA PRO A 80 10.25 -9.28 7.50
C PRO A 80 10.85 -7.89 7.32
N LEU A 81 12.06 -7.79 6.77
CA LEU A 81 12.70 -6.50 6.53
C LEU A 81 11.91 -5.68 5.51
N LEU A 82 11.51 -6.28 4.39
CA LEU A 82 10.77 -5.60 3.34
C LEU A 82 9.36 -5.20 3.80
N LEU A 83 8.68 -6.05 4.57
CA LEU A 83 7.42 -5.70 5.24
C LEU A 83 7.61 -4.55 6.24
N GLY A 84 8.72 -4.55 6.97
CA GLY A 84 9.09 -3.48 7.89
C GLY A 84 9.28 -2.15 7.16
N LEU A 85 10.06 -2.16 6.08
CA LEU A 85 10.29 -0.98 5.24
C LEU A 85 8.99 -0.48 4.61
N PHE A 86 8.12 -1.38 4.15
CA PHE A 86 6.78 -1.04 3.69
C PHE A 86 5.94 -0.35 4.78
N GLY A 87 5.95 -0.85 6.02
CA GLY A 87 5.28 -0.19 7.14
C GLY A 87 5.83 1.21 7.45
N VAL A 88 7.16 1.38 7.44
CA VAL A 88 7.81 2.69 7.63
C VAL A 88 7.45 3.66 6.51
N THR A 89 7.43 3.22 5.25
CA THR A 89 7.05 4.12 4.15
C THR A 89 5.58 4.52 4.20
N MET A 90 4.69 3.71 4.77
CA MET A 90 3.33 4.15 5.08
C MET A 90 3.32 5.28 6.12
N TRP A 91 4.17 5.21 7.16
CA TRP A 91 4.30 6.35 8.09
C TRP A 91 4.76 7.62 7.38
N VAL A 92 5.78 7.51 6.52
CA VAL A 92 6.26 8.65 5.72
C VAL A 92 5.12 9.22 4.86
N ALA A 93 4.35 8.37 4.17
CA ALA A 93 3.22 8.81 3.36
C ALA A 93 2.10 9.48 4.20
N GLY A 94 1.90 9.06 5.45
CA GLY A 94 0.97 9.70 6.38
C GLY A 94 1.46 11.08 6.86
N ILE A 95 2.72 11.15 7.32
CA ILE A 95 3.33 12.38 7.88
C ILE A 95 3.49 13.45 6.80
N PHE A 96 3.96 13.05 5.62
CA PHE A 96 4.13 13.92 4.47
C PHE A 96 2.94 13.69 3.53
N THR A 97 1.88 14.47 3.71
CA THR A 97 0.67 14.38 2.89
C THR A 97 0.95 14.75 1.43
N THR A 98 0.25 14.08 0.50
CA THR A 98 0.34 14.37 -0.93
C THR A 98 -0.20 15.76 -1.25
N ASP A 99 0.30 16.38 -2.32
CA ASP A 99 -0.28 17.62 -2.84
C ASP A 99 -1.65 17.34 -3.48
N PRO A 100 -2.55 18.35 -3.50
CA PRO A 100 -3.73 18.32 -4.35
C PRO A 100 -3.36 17.97 -5.79
N GLY A 101 -4.16 17.11 -6.41
CA GLY A 101 -3.89 16.65 -7.76
C GLY A 101 -5.11 16.00 -8.39
N LEU A 102 -5.07 15.85 -9.72
CA LEU A 102 -6.15 15.22 -10.47
C LEU A 102 -7.52 15.90 -10.27
N GLY A 103 -7.52 17.20 -9.96
CA GLY A 103 -8.73 17.98 -9.69
C GLY A 103 -9.33 17.78 -8.29
N TYR A 104 -8.60 17.17 -7.36
CA TYR A 104 -9.02 16.99 -5.97
C TYR A 104 -8.02 17.61 -4.98
N PRO A 105 -8.50 18.25 -3.90
CA PRO A 105 -9.88 18.62 -3.64
C PRO A 105 -10.41 19.65 -4.65
N VAL A 106 -11.72 19.72 -4.85
CA VAL A 106 -12.33 20.67 -5.79
C VAL A 106 -11.97 22.11 -5.38
N GLY A 107 -11.43 22.88 -6.31
CA GLY A 107 -11.02 24.27 -6.09
C GLY A 107 -9.67 24.43 -5.38
N ALA A 108 -8.99 23.34 -5.02
CA ALA A 108 -7.63 23.43 -4.50
C ALA A 108 -6.64 23.81 -5.62
N PRO A 109 -5.66 24.68 -5.34
CA PRO A 109 -4.63 25.02 -6.32
C PRO A 109 -3.73 23.81 -6.58
N GLU A 110 -3.29 23.66 -7.83
CA GLU A 110 -2.20 22.73 -8.15
C GLU A 110 -0.88 23.32 -7.63
N VAL A 111 -0.23 22.58 -6.75
CA VAL A 111 1.02 22.97 -6.09
C VAL A 111 1.99 21.81 -6.11
N HIS A 112 3.29 22.13 -6.01
CA HIS A 112 4.35 21.14 -5.87
C HIS A 112 5.18 21.49 -4.65
N THR A 113 4.92 20.80 -3.55
CA THR A 113 5.57 21.03 -2.27
C THR A 113 6.59 19.94 -1.98
N THR A 114 7.50 20.21 -1.04
CA THR A 114 8.42 19.20 -0.52
C THR A 114 7.68 18.05 0.15
N HIS A 115 6.54 18.32 0.82
CA HIS A 115 5.70 17.27 1.41
C HIS A 115 5.13 16.36 0.33
N GLY A 116 4.55 16.93 -0.73
CA GLY A 116 4.05 16.15 -1.87
C GLY A 116 5.13 15.34 -2.57
N LEU A 117 6.34 15.90 -2.71
CA LEU A 117 7.49 15.19 -3.28
C LEU A 117 7.90 13.98 -2.40
N ILE A 118 8.03 14.18 -1.08
CA ILE A 118 8.35 13.10 -0.13
C ILE A 118 7.25 12.03 -0.17
N HIS A 119 5.98 12.44 -0.21
CA HIS A 119 4.86 11.51 -0.37
C HIS A 119 4.97 10.70 -1.66
N GLY A 120 5.31 11.34 -2.78
CA GLY A 120 5.50 10.68 -4.07
C GLY A 120 6.56 9.57 -3.99
N PHE A 121 7.72 9.87 -3.39
CA PHE A 121 8.76 8.87 -3.15
C PHE A 121 8.32 7.76 -2.18
N ALA A 122 7.58 8.11 -1.13
CA ALA A 122 7.01 7.11 -0.22
C ALA A 122 6.03 6.18 -0.94
N GLY A 123 5.21 6.73 -1.86
CA GLY A 123 4.34 5.97 -2.75
C GLY A 123 5.12 4.98 -3.62
N LEU A 124 6.14 5.46 -4.34
CA LEU A 124 7.01 4.58 -5.13
C LEU A 124 7.63 3.47 -4.29
N ALA A 125 8.09 3.80 -3.08
CA ALA A 125 8.69 2.85 -2.17
C ALA A 125 7.69 1.81 -1.65
N VAL A 126 6.45 2.20 -1.30
CA VAL A 126 5.36 1.28 -0.94
C VAL A 126 5.12 0.26 -2.06
N PHE A 127 4.96 0.73 -3.30
CA PHE A 127 4.72 -0.13 -4.47
C PHE A 127 5.98 -0.84 -4.98
N THR A 128 7.11 -0.73 -4.27
CA THR A 128 8.34 -1.48 -4.53
C THR A 128 8.59 -2.52 -3.44
N PHE A 129 8.51 -2.13 -2.17
CA PHE A 129 8.81 -3.00 -1.05
C PHE A 129 7.77 -4.11 -0.84
N LEU A 130 6.48 -3.83 -1.05
CA LEU A 130 5.45 -4.86 -0.91
C LEU A 130 5.58 -5.95 -1.99
N PRO A 131 5.72 -5.66 -3.29
CA PRO A 131 6.01 -6.69 -4.30
C PRO A 131 7.30 -7.46 -4.02
N ALA A 132 8.36 -6.77 -3.60
CA ALA A 132 9.61 -7.44 -3.23
C ALA A 132 9.40 -8.41 -2.06
N ALA A 133 8.61 -8.02 -1.04
CA ALA A 133 8.24 -8.90 0.06
C ALA A 133 7.45 -10.12 -0.44
N CYS A 134 6.54 -9.94 -1.41
CA CYS A 134 5.82 -11.04 -2.05
C CYS A 134 6.79 -12.02 -2.73
N PHE A 135 7.78 -11.55 -3.49
CA PHE A 135 8.75 -12.44 -4.15
C PHE A 135 9.68 -13.17 -3.18
N VAL A 136 10.12 -12.51 -2.10
CA VAL A 136 10.92 -13.18 -1.05
C VAL A 136 10.08 -14.21 -0.30
N THR A 137 8.80 -13.91 -0.06
CA THR A 137 7.85 -14.85 0.53
C THR A 137 7.54 -16.02 -0.41
N ALA A 138 7.45 -15.77 -1.72
CA ALA A 138 7.32 -16.81 -2.73
C ALA A 138 8.53 -17.75 -2.72
N TRP A 139 9.74 -17.18 -2.63
CA TRP A 139 10.97 -17.95 -2.53
C TRP A 139 11.00 -18.83 -1.27
N HIS A 140 10.54 -18.31 -0.14
CA HIS A 140 10.34 -19.09 1.09
C HIS A 140 9.41 -20.29 0.84
N PHE A 141 8.19 -20.05 0.35
CA PHE A 141 7.20 -21.10 0.14
C PHE A 141 7.57 -22.09 -0.98
N ALA A 142 8.37 -21.71 -1.96
CA ALA A 142 8.85 -22.62 -3.00
C ALA A 142 9.81 -23.70 -2.44
N HIS A 143 10.45 -23.43 -1.30
CA HIS A 143 11.39 -24.33 -0.65
C HIS A 143 10.81 -25.08 0.57
N GLU A 144 9.53 -24.85 0.86
CA GLU A 144 8.80 -25.56 1.91
C GLU A 144 7.90 -26.63 1.28
N LYS A 145 7.85 -27.81 1.91
CA LYS A 145 7.12 -28.95 1.34
C LYS A 145 5.62 -28.70 1.41
N GLY A 146 4.94 -28.73 0.27
CA GLY A 146 3.47 -28.61 0.18
C GLY A 146 2.94 -27.18 0.05
N SER A 147 3.80 -26.15 0.05
CA SER A 147 3.40 -24.73 0.01
C SER A 147 3.46 -24.09 -1.39
N TRP A 148 3.58 -24.87 -2.47
CA TRP A 148 3.73 -24.34 -3.84
C TRP A 148 2.60 -23.39 -4.26
N ARG A 149 1.37 -23.60 -3.79
CA ARG A 149 0.21 -22.72 -4.06
C ARG A 149 0.43 -21.33 -3.50
N TRP A 150 1.04 -21.22 -2.32
CA TRP A 150 1.39 -19.96 -1.67
C TRP A 150 2.55 -19.26 -2.37
N ALA A 151 3.49 -20.02 -2.94
CA ALA A 151 4.54 -19.47 -3.78
C ALA A 151 3.96 -18.81 -5.04
N ILE A 152 3.07 -19.52 -5.77
CA ILE A 152 2.40 -18.97 -6.95
C ILE A 152 1.55 -17.76 -6.58
N TYR A 153 0.75 -17.88 -5.53
CA TYR A 153 -0.07 -16.78 -5.02
C TYR A 153 0.76 -15.52 -4.78
N SER A 154 1.88 -15.66 -4.07
CA SER A 154 2.78 -14.55 -3.75
C SER A 154 3.41 -13.95 -5.01
N VAL A 155 3.82 -14.77 -5.99
CA VAL A 155 4.32 -14.27 -7.28
C VAL A 155 3.25 -13.49 -8.04
N VAL A 156 2.03 -14.03 -8.14
CA VAL A 156 0.92 -13.40 -8.84
C VAL A 156 0.58 -12.05 -8.21
N VAL A 157 0.46 -11.99 -6.88
CA VAL A 157 0.21 -10.72 -6.17
C VAL A 157 1.33 -9.71 -6.39
N GLY A 158 2.59 -10.14 -6.31
CA GLY A 158 3.74 -9.26 -6.57
C GLY A 158 3.74 -8.69 -7.99
N ILE A 159 3.42 -9.51 -8.99
CA ILE A 159 3.30 -9.07 -10.39
C ILE A 159 2.11 -8.11 -10.55
N LEU A 160 0.95 -8.44 -9.99
CA LEU A 160 -0.25 -7.60 -10.08
C LEU A 160 0.00 -6.21 -9.50
N LEU A 161 0.64 -6.12 -8.34
CA LEU A 161 1.01 -4.84 -7.74
C LEU A 161 1.87 -3.99 -8.67
N ILE A 162 2.92 -4.57 -9.28
CA ILE A 162 3.81 -3.88 -10.21
C ILE A 162 3.04 -3.44 -11.45
N VAL A 163 2.36 -4.37 -12.12
CA VAL A 163 1.66 -4.12 -13.38
C VAL A 163 0.57 -3.08 -13.21
N LEU A 164 -0.24 -3.18 -12.16
CA LEU A 164 -1.35 -2.25 -11.94
C LEU A 164 -0.85 -0.88 -11.51
N PHE A 165 0.12 -0.78 -10.60
CA PHE A 165 0.60 0.52 -10.15
C PHE A 165 1.36 1.26 -11.27
N PHE A 166 2.35 0.62 -11.90
CA PHE A 166 3.13 1.25 -12.96
C PHE A 166 2.34 1.39 -14.26
N GLY A 167 1.43 0.46 -14.56
CA GLY A 167 0.48 0.61 -15.67
C GLY A 167 -0.44 1.80 -15.46
N GLY A 168 -0.94 2.01 -14.23
CA GLY A 168 -1.74 3.17 -13.87
C GLY A 168 -0.96 4.46 -14.02
N PHE A 169 0.29 4.48 -13.53
CA PHE A 169 1.18 5.63 -13.70
C PHE A 169 1.45 5.95 -15.18
N ALA A 170 1.71 4.93 -16.00
CA ALA A 170 1.99 5.08 -17.42
C ALA A 170 0.80 5.68 -18.20
N VAL A 171 -0.43 5.28 -17.88
CA VAL A 171 -1.64 5.82 -18.53
C VAL A 171 -2.13 7.13 -17.89
N GLY A 172 -1.59 7.52 -16.73
CA GLY A 172 -2.10 8.65 -15.94
C GLY A 172 -2.02 10.03 -16.57
N GLN A 173 -1.23 10.14 -17.65
CA GLN A 173 -1.12 11.36 -18.45
C GLN A 173 -2.36 11.59 -19.33
N PHE A 174 -3.16 10.54 -19.58
CA PHE A 174 -4.32 10.63 -20.46
C PHE A 174 -5.55 11.22 -19.76
N PRO A 175 -6.41 11.97 -20.49
CA PRO A 175 -7.70 12.42 -19.97
C PRO A 175 -8.54 11.23 -19.48
N ASN A 176 -9.15 11.37 -18.29
CA ASN A 176 -9.97 10.33 -17.66
C ASN A 176 -9.28 8.96 -17.46
N ALA A 177 -7.95 8.94 -17.34
CA ALA A 177 -7.23 7.70 -17.04
C ALA A 177 -7.70 7.03 -15.73
N PRO A 178 -7.86 5.69 -15.70
CA PRO A 178 -8.33 4.90 -14.55
C PRO A 178 -7.26 4.72 -13.45
N THR A 179 -6.43 5.72 -13.19
CA THR A 179 -5.27 5.57 -12.29
C THR A 179 -5.68 5.25 -10.86
N GLY A 180 -6.77 5.85 -10.38
CA GLY A 180 -7.37 5.54 -9.09
C GLY A 180 -7.87 4.10 -9.01
N LEU A 181 -8.53 3.61 -10.07
CA LEU A 181 -9.01 2.23 -10.14
C LEU A 181 -7.83 1.25 -10.12
N TYR A 182 -6.80 1.47 -10.94
CA TYR A 182 -5.64 0.60 -11.03
C TYR A 182 -4.92 0.51 -9.69
N GLN A 183 -4.71 1.66 -9.04
CA GLN A 183 -4.11 1.71 -7.71
C GLN A 183 -4.95 0.95 -6.67
N ARG A 184 -6.29 1.05 -6.70
CA ARG A 184 -7.15 0.33 -5.77
C ARG A 184 -7.08 -1.18 -5.96
N ILE A 185 -7.12 -1.65 -7.21
CA ILE A 185 -6.99 -3.09 -7.48
C ILE A 185 -5.62 -3.57 -7.01
N ALA A 186 -4.56 -2.79 -7.26
CA ALA A 186 -3.22 -3.09 -6.75
C ALA A 186 -3.23 -3.21 -5.22
N ILE A 187 -3.74 -2.21 -4.50
CA ILE A 187 -3.83 -2.23 -3.04
C ILE A 187 -4.67 -3.42 -2.54
N ILE A 188 -5.88 -3.61 -3.06
CA ILE A 188 -6.78 -4.68 -2.60
C ILE A 188 -6.12 -6.05 -2.83
N SER A 189 -5.49 -6.27 -3.98
CA SER A 189 -4.77 -7.53 -4.27
C SER A 189 -3.49 -7.72 -3.44
N GLY A 190 -2.78 -6.63 -3.13
CA GLY A 190 -1.53 -6.67 -2.38
C GLY A 190 -1.71 -6.89 -0.88
N TRP A 191 -2.90 -6.61 -0.38
CA TRP A 191 -3.25 -6.70 1.04
C TRP A 191 -4.08 -7.95 1.37
N THR A 192 -4.22 -8.89 0.43
CA THR A 192 -4.84 -10.21 0.65
C THR A 192 -3.81 -11.31 0.88
#